data_AF-A0A8H4XWN2-F1
#
_entry.id   AF-A0A8H4XWN2-F1
#
_cell.length_a   1.000
_cell.length_b   1.000
_cell.length_c   1.000
_cell.angle_alpha   90.00
_cell.angle_beta   90.00
_cell.angle_gamma   90.00
#
_symmetry.space_group_name_H-M   'P 1'
#
loop_
_entity.id
_entity.type
_entity.pdbx_description
1 polymer ?
#
loop_
_entity_poly.entity_id
_entity_poly.type
_entity_poly.pdbx_seq_one_letter_code
_entity_poly.pdbx_strand_id
1 'polypeptide(L)'
;MAGDDEHDGASVKEILIEACRRNNTDLLTECLDGKSDAEISKLLNETTTIMGNHLYHEAASQGNYEIIDLLLDQPDFECDPVTRRDGDTPLHTAIRWINSEPPAQRPFGNALVEMMLEAGSSTRIKNKARLTPYQLVDPTNKELRDLIQKHEYANQNAGDFINVDSSAAGAGQGGAVLDVPDESDDDAEFSGSDEEERAEWERRRKAKQGK
;
A
#
# COMPACT_ATOMS: atom_id res chain seq x y z
N MET A 1 -43.77 -40.51 -7.00
CA MET A 1 -43.18 -39.29 -7.57
C MET A 1 -42.42 -38.62 -6.45
N ALA A 2 -41.14 -38.98 -6.29
CA ALA A 2 -40.25 -38.26 -5.39
C ALA A 2 -39.95 -36.91 -6.05
N GLY A 3 -40.07 -35.82 -5.30
CA GLY A 3 -39.64 -34.51 -5.78
C GLY A 3 -38.14 -34.56 -6.01
N ASP A 4 -37.72 -34.26 -7.23
CA ASP A 4 -36.39 -33.75 -7.50
C ASP A 4 -36.29 -32.40 -6.79
N ASP A 5 -35.85 -32.42 -5.53
CA ASP A 5 -35.20 -31.26 -4.93
C ASP A 5 -33.85 -31.12 -5.65
N GLU A 6 -33.88 -30.48 -6.83
CA GLU A 6 -32.69 -29.90 -7.45
C GLU A 6 -32.11 -28.91 -6.45
N HIS A 7 -31.12 -29.36 -5.68
CA HIS A 7 -30.27 -28.48 -4.90
C HIS A 7 -29.57 -27.53 -5.87
N ASP A 8 -30.12 -26.33 -6.02
CA ASP A 8 -29.47 -25.22 -6.71
C ASP A 8 -28.12 -25.02 -6.00
N GLY A 9 -27.04 -25.45 -6.67
CA GLY A 9 -25.70 -25.48 -6.08
C GLY A 9 -25.23 -24.08 -5.71
N ALA A 10 -24.25 -23.99 -4.80
CA ALA A 10 -23.63 -22.71 -4.48
C ALA A 10 -23.09 -22.06 -5.76
N SER A 11 -23.37 -20.77 -5.96
CA SER A 11 -22.84 -20.05 -7.11
C SER A 11 -21.31 -19.98 -7.03
N VAL A 12 -20.64 -19.88 -8.19
CA VAL A 12 -19.17 -19.75 -8.26
C VAL A 12 -18.65 -18.64 -7.32
N LYS A 13 -19.36 -17.51 -7.24
CA LYS A 13 -19.01 -16.40 -6.35
C LYS A 13 -19.07 -16.79 -4.87
N GLU A 14 -20.09 -17.53 -4.47
CA GLU A 14 -20.24 -18.01 -3.09
C GLU A 14 -19.18 -19.06 -2.75
N ILE A 15 -18.82 -19.93 -3.69
CA ILE A 15 -17.74 -20.90 -3.54
C ILE A 15 -16.41 -20.18 -3.30
N LEU A 16 -16.09 -19.15 -4.07
CA LEU A 16 -14.87 -18.34 -3.89
C LEU A 16 -14.84 -17.63 -2.53
N ILE A 17 -15.97 -17.04 -2.13
CA ILE A 17 -16.09 -16.39 -0.81
C ILE A 17 -15.85 -17.41 0.30
N GLU A 18 -16.44 -18.60 0.20
CA GLU A 18 -16.30 -19.65 1.21
C GLU A 18 -14.89 -20.23 1.24
N ALA A 19 -14.25 -20.38 0.08
CA ALA A 19 -12.83 -20.76 -0.01
C ALA A 19 -11.97 -19.75 0.77
N CYS A 20 -12.16 -18.45 0.52
CA CYS A 20 -11.44 -17.36 1.19
C CYS A 20 -11.67 -17.34 2.71
N ARG A 21 -12.88 -17.65 3.18
CA ARG A 21 -13.20 -17.70 4.62
C ARG A 21 -12.58 -18.87 5.34
N ARG A 22 -12.49 -20.03 4.68
CA ARG A 22 -11.98 -21.28 5.25
C ARG A 22 -10.50 -21.54 4.99
N ASN A 23 -9.81 -20.59 4.35
CA ASN A 23 -8.43 -20.78 3.90
C ASN A 23 -8.27 -22.03 3.01
N ASN A 24 -9.24 -22.30 2.15
CA ASN A 24 -9.27 -23.51 1.31
C ASN A 24 -8.71 -23.20 -0.08
N THR A 25 -7.39 -23.33 -0.24
CA THR A 25 -6.64 -23.08 -1.48
C THR A 25 -6.97 -24.09 -2.58
N ASP A 26 -7.25 -25.35 -2.21
CA ASP A 26 -7.65 -26.38 -3.17
C ASP A 26 -8.96 -26.02 -3.85
N LEU A 27 -9.97 -25.61 -3.06
CA LEU A 27 -11.27 -25.20 -3.58
C LEU A 27 -11.16 -23.93 -4.44
N LEU A 28 -10.29 -22.99 -4.07
CA LEU A 28 -10.02 -21.81 -4.89
C LEU A 28 -9.45 -22.24 -6.26
N THR A 29 -8.42 -23.08 -6.23
CA THR A 29 -7.73 -23.54 -7.45
C THR A 29 -8.67 -24.33 -8.35
N GLU A 30 -9.46 -25.25 -7.80
CA GLU A 30 -10.49 -25.99 -8.54
C GLU A 30 -11.53 -25.05 -9.17
N CYS A 31 -11.94 -24.01 -8.45
CA CYS A 31 -12.89 -23.04 -8.95
C CYS A 31 -12.33 -22.21 -10.11
N LEU A 32 -11.03 -21.94 -10.11
CA LEU A 32 -10.33 -21.18 -11.14
C LEU A 32 -9.85 -22.05 -12.32
N ASP A 33 -9.74 -23.36 -12.14
CA ASP A 33 -9.23 -24.29 -13.15
C ASP A 33 -10.02 -24.19 -14.48
N GLY A 34 -9.28 -24.28 -15.58
CA GLY A 34 -9.80 -24.19 -16.94
C GLY A 34 -10.32 -22.82 -17.38
N LYS A 35 -10.17 -21.75 -16.58
CA LYS A 35 -10.52 -20.37 -16.96
C LYS A 35 -9.32 -19.64 -17.56
N SER A 36 -9.60 -18.66 -18.41
CA SER A 36 -8.54 -17.76 -18.89
C SER A 36 -8.13 -16.77 -17.80
N ASP A 37 -6.89 -16.29 -17.84
CA ASP A 37 -6.35 -15.30 -16.90
C ASP A 37 -7.28 -14.08 -16.77
N ALA A 38 -7.78 -13.57 -17.89
CA ALA A 38 -8.71 -12.43 -17.90
C ALA A 38 -10.05 -12.73 -17.19
N GLU A 39 -10.56 -13.96 -17.28
CA GLU A 39 -11.75 -14.38 -16.55
C GLU A 39 -11.46 -14.53 -15.06
N ILE A 40 -10.28 -15.05 -14.69
CA ILE A 40 -9.84 -15.20 -13.30
C ILE A 40 -9.74 -13.82 -12.63
N SER A 41 -8.98 -12.89 -13.20
CA SER A 41 -8.80 -11.54 -12.63
C SER A 41 -10.13 -10.83 -12.48
N LYS A 42 -10.99 -10.91 -13.51
CA LYS A 42 -12.34 -10.33 -13.46
C LYS A 42 -13.16 -10.95 -12.32
N LEU A 43 -13.17 -12.27 -12.21
CA LEU A 43 -13.96 -12.98 -11.22
C LEU A 43 -13.47 -12.65 -9.80
N LEU A 44 -12.17 -12.62 -9.56
CA LEU A 44 -11.58 -12.34 -8.26
C LEU A 44 -11.79 -10.87 -7.83
N ASN A 45 -11.59 -9.93 -8.75
CA ASN A 45 -11.70 -8.50 -8.45
C ASN A 45 -13.16 -8.03 -8.31
N GLU A 46 -14.10 -8.57 -9.10
CA GLU A 46 -15.51 -8.20 -9.08
C GLU A 46 -16.35 -8.96 -8.04
N THR A 47 -15.84 -10.07 -7.48
CA THR A 47 -16.59 -10.85 -6.49
C THR A 47 -16.60 -10.13 -5.15
N THR A 48 -17.80 -9.73 -4.73
CA THR A 48 -18.04 -9.10 -3.43
C THR A 48 -19.13 -9.83 -2.67
N THR A 49 -19.01 -9.87 -1.35
CA THR A 49 -20.08 -10.35 -0.45
C THR A 49 -21.29 -9.40 -0.47
N ILE A 50 -22.40 -9.84 0.15
CA ILE A 50 -23.61 -9.02 0.34
C ILE A 50 -23.27 -7.70 1.08
N MET A 51 -22.29 -7.75 1.98
CA MET A 51 -21.81 -6.60 2.76
C MET A 51 -20.89 -5.67 1.94
N GLY A 52 -20.51 -6.07 0.72
CA GLY A 52 -19.63 -5.32 -0.15
C GLY A 52 -18.15 -5.46 0.19
N ASN A 53 -17.75 -6.60 0.78
CA ASN A 53 -16.35 -6.95 0.99
C ASN A 53 -15.85 -7.77 -0.20
N HIS A 54 -14.65 -7.49 -0.68
CA HIS A 54 -14.01 -8.32 -1.70
C HIS A 54 -13.44 -9.61 -1.08
N LEU A 55 -13.13 -10.60 -1.91
CA LEU A 55 -12.49 -11.85 -1.49
C LEU A 55 -11.26 -11.61 -0.61
N TYR A 56 -10.43 -10.62 -1.00
CA TYR A 56 -9.24 -10.26 -0.26
C TYR A 56 -9.54 -9.79 1.17
N HIS A 57 -10.62 -9.04 1.38
CA HIS A 57 -11.03 -8.61 2.71
C HIS A 57 -11.52 -9.78 3.56
N GLU A 58 -12.27 -10.71 2.97
CA GLU A 58 -12.77 -11.88 3.70
C GLU A 58 -11.61 -12.76 4.17
N ALA A 59 -10.60 -12.99 3.32
CA ALA A 59 -9.39 -13.70 3.70
C ALA A 59 -8.59 -12.96 4.78
N ALA A 60 -8.38 -11.64 4.61
CA ALA A 60 -7.65 -10.80 5.56
C ALA A 60 -8.35 -10.70 6.93
N SER A 61 -9.69 -10.78 6.96
CA SER A 61 -10.47 -10.70 8.20
C SER A 61 -10.25 -11.87 9.16
N GLN A 62 -9.73 -12.99 8.65
CA GLN A 62 -9.44 -14.21 9.41
C GLN A 62 -7.94 -14.50 9.48
N GLY A 63 -7.08 -13.67 8.86
CA GLY A 63 -5.65 -13.91 8.78
C GLY A 63 -5.28 -15.15 7.97
N ASN A 64 -6.07 -15.50 6.95
CA ASN A 64 -5.89 -16.68 6.13
C ASN A 64 -4.70 -16.49 5.17
N TYR A 65 -3.50 -16.83 5.63
CA TYR A 65 -2.24 -16.53 4.96
C TYR A 65 -2.12 -17.22 3.60
N GLU A 66 -2.37 -18.52 3.54
CA GLU A 66 -2.15 -19.34 2.35
C GLU A 66 -3.08 -18.95 1.20
N ILE A 67 -4.34 -18.62 1.48
CA ILE A 67 -5.23 -18.15 0.43
C ILE A 67 -4.93 -16.73 -0.01
N ILE A 68 -4.41 -15.87 0.87
CA ILE A 68 -3.95 -14.53 0.49
C ILE A 68 -2.77 -14.62 -0.46
N ASP A 69 -1.79 -15.47 -0.15
CA ASP A 69 -0.64 -15.75 -1.00
C ASP A 69 -1.10 -16.19 -2.40
N LEU A 70 -2.00 -17.17 -2.46
CA LEU A 70 -2.54 -17.68 -3.72
C LEU A 70 -3.33 -16.63 -4.51
N LEU A 71 -4.06 -15.73 -3.83
CA LEU A 71 -4.78 -14.63 -4.47
C LEU A 71 -3.82 -13.59 -5.05
N LEU A 72 -2.76 -13.24 -4.32
CA LEU A 72 -1.74 -12.28 -4.73
C LEU A 72 -0.89 -12.77 -5.90
N ASP A 73 -0.71 -14.08 -6.04
CA ASP A 73 -0.05 -14.70 -7.17
C ASP A 73 -0.85 -14.62 -8.49
N GLN A 74 -2.14 -14.27 -8.43
CA GLN A 74 -2.97 -14.22 -9.64
C GLN A 74 -2.64 -12.98 -10.50
N PRO A 75 -2.64 -13.11 -11.84
CA PRO A 75 -2.40 -11.99 -12.72
C PRO A 75 -3.48 -10.92 -12.57
N ASP A 76 -3.07 -9.66 -12.64
CA ASP A 76 -3.96 -8.48 -12.58
C ASP A 76 -4.91 -8.47 -11.35
N PHE A 77 -4.47 -9.05 -10.22
CA PHE A 77 -5.23 -9.01 -8.98
C PHE A 77 -5.13 -7.64 -8.30
N GLU A 78 -6.28 -7.07 -7.93
CA GLU A 78 -6.35 -5.76 -7.29
C GLU A 78 -6.00 -5.86 -5.80
N CYS A 79 -4.92 -5.18 -5.40
CA CYS A 79 -4.39 -5.24 -4.04
C CYS A 79 -5.09 -4.28 -3.07
N ASP A 80 -5.63 -3.17 -3.56
CA ASP A 80 -6.22 -2.10 -2.74
C ASP A 80 -7.72 -1.87 -2.97
N PRO A 81 -8.58 -2.91 -3.09
CA PRO A 81 -10.01 -2.69 -3.18
C PRO A 81 -10.52 -2.07 -1.86
N VAL A 82 -11.57 -1.25 -1.90
CA VAL A 82 -12.12 -0.62 -0.68
C VAL A 82 -13.49 -1.19 -0.33
N THR A 83 -13.70 -1.54 0.94
CA THR A 83 -15.01 -1.99 1.41
C THR A 83 -16.09 -0.92 1.26
N ARG A 84 -17.31 -1.35 0.92
CA ARG A 84 -18.46 -0.44 0.81
C ARG A 84 -18.80 0.25 2.13
N ARG A 85 -18.71 -0.47 3.26
CA ARG A 85 -19.15 0.00 4.56
C ARG A 85 -18.21 1.03 5.15
N ASP A 86 -16.95 0.65 5.37
CA ASP A 86 -15.99 1.44 6.15
C ASP A 86 -14.91 2.10 5.27
N GLY A 87 -14.81 1.71 4.00
CA GLY A 87 -13.73 2.15 3.11
C GLY A 87 -12.36 1.61 3.51
N ASP A 88 -12.33 0.57 4.34
CA ASP A 88 -11.12 -0.16 4.68
C ASP A 88 -10.60 -0.89 3.43
N THR A 89 -9.28 -0.89 3.24
CA THR A 89 -8.56 -1.78 2.30
C THR A 89 -8.29 -3.13 2.96
N PRO A 90 -7.85 -4.18 2.22
CA PRO A 90 -7.51 -5.47 2.83
C PRO A 90 -6.45 -5.32 3.92
N LEU A 91 -5.49 -4.41 3.71
CA LEU A 91 -4.45 -4.09 4.70
C LEU A 91 -5.02 -3.51 6.01
N HIS A 92 -6.06 -2.66 5.94
CA HIS A 92 -6.77 -2.20 7.15
C HIS A 92 -7.43 -3.38 7.87
N THR A 93 -8.07 -4.28 7.11
CA THR A 93 -8.75 -5.46 7.66
C THR A 93 -7.77 -6.41 8.34
N ALA A 94 -6.63 -6.70 7.73
CA ALA A 94 -5.58 -7.53 8.31
C ALA A 94 -5.07 -6.95 9.64
N ILE A 95 -4.80 -5.64 9.70
CA ILE A 95 -4.34 -4.99 10.94
C ILE A 95 -5.39 -5.06 12.04
N ARG A 96 -6.68 -4.88 11.70
CA ARG A 96 -7.77 -5.04 12.68
C ARG A 96 -7.83 -6.46 13.23
N TRP A 97 -7.65 -7.47 12.36
CA TRP A 97 -7.60 -8.86 12.76
C TRP A 97 -6.43 -9.11 13.74
N ILE A 98 -5.21 -8.69 13.40
CA ILE A 98 -4.02 -8.82 14.27
C ILE A 98 -4.24 -8.16 15.63
N ASN A 99 -4.86 -6.97 15.66
CA ASN A 99 -5.16 -6.26 16.90
C ASN A 99 -6.21 -6.98 17.77
N SER A 100 -7.09 -7.79 17.18
CA SER A 100 -8.06 -8.61 17.91
C SER A 100 -7.49 -9.92 18.43
N GLU A 101 -6.36 -10.37 17.88
CA GLU A 101 -5.70 -11.61 18.27
C GLU A 101 -4.77 -11.45 19.49
N PRO A 102 -4.49 -12.54 20.22
CA PRO A 102 -3.54 -12.52 21.32
C PRO A 102 -2.14 -12.08 20.88
N PRO A 103 -1.35 -11.44 21.75
CA PRO A 103 0.02 -11.02 21.43
C PRO A 103 0.94 -12.13 20.89
N ALA A 104 0.64 -13.40 21.20
CA ALA A 104 1.36 -14.56 20.68
C ALA A 104 1.23 -14.73 19.16
N GLN A 105 0.15 -14.23 18.54
CA GLN A 105 -0.06 -14.29 17.09
C GLN A 105 0.60 -13.14 16.33
N ARG A 106 1.16 -12.14 17.03
CA ARG A 106 1.77 -10.95 16.39
C ARG A 106 2.84 -11.31 15.36
N PRO A 107 3.78 -12.25 15.59
CA PRO A 107 4.78 -12.58 14.58
C PRO A 107 4.16 -13.10 13.28
N PHE A 108 3.11 -13.92 13.39
CA PHE A 108 2.39 -14.44 12.23
C PHE A 108 1.61 -13.32 11.51
N GLY A 109 0.93 -12.46 12.27
CA GLY A 109 0.28 -11.28 11.71
C GLY A 109 1.24 -10.31 11.02
N ASN A 110 2.42 -10.11 11.60
CA ASN A 110 3.45 -9.24 11.03
C ASN A 110 3.94 -9.81 9.69
N ALA A 111 4.18 -11.11 9.61
CA ALA A 111 4.56 -11.80 8.37
C ALA A 111 3.45 -11.73 7.29
N LEU A 112 2.18 -11.83 7.71
CA LEU A 112 1.05 -11.63 6.80
C LEU A 112 1.06 -10.21 6.20
N VAL A 113 1.21 -9.19 7.05
CA VAL A 113 1.27 -7.80 6.58
C VAL A 113 2.50 -7.56 5.71
N GLU A 114 3.65 -8.16 6.04
CA GLU A 114 4.86 -8.10 5.21
C GLU A 114 4.60 -8.58 3.79
N MET A 115 4.02 -9.77 3.62
CA MET A 115 3.66 -10.31 2.31
C MET A 115 2.70 -9.38 1.56
N MET A 116 1.67 -8.85 2.22
CA MET A 116 0.72 -7.94 1.59
C MET A 116 1.40 -6.66 1.07
N LEU A 117 2.38 -6.14 1.83
CA LEU A 117 3.15 -4.96 1.43
C LEU A 117 4.10 -5.26 0.27
N GLU A 118 4.78 -6.40 0.31
CA GLU A 118 5.65 -6.88 -0.77
C GLU A 118 4.89 -7.08 -2.09
N ALA A 119 3.64 -7.53 -2.01
CA ALA A 119 2.75 -7.64 -3.16
C ALA A 119 2.24 -6.28 -3.68
N GLY A 120 2.54 -5.17 -2.99
CA GLY A 120 2.25 -3.82 -3.45
C GLY A 120 1.05 -3.14 -2.76
N SER A 121 0.51 -3.70 -1.67
CA SER A 121 -0.58 -3.07 -0.93
C SER A 121 -0.20 -1.67 -0.41
N SER A 122 -1.06 -0.68 -0.61
CA SER A 122 -0.78 0.70 -0.24
C SER A 122 -1.04 1.00 1.24
N THR A 123 -0.03 1.54 1.91
CA THR A 123 -0.13 2.02 3.30
C THR A 123 -0.72 3.43 3.41
N ARG A 124 -0.93 4.11 2.27
CA ARG A 124 -1.31 5.54 2.24
C ARG A 124 -2.80 5.77 2.13
N ILE A 125 -3.54 4.77 1.69
CA ILE A 125 -5.00 4.87 1.49
C ILE A 125 -5.66 5.08 2.85
N LYS A 126 -6.60 6.01 2.90
CA LYS A 126 -7.36 6.33 4.11
C LYS A 126 -8.76 5.76 3.99
N ASN A 127 -9.22 5.12 5.06
CA ASN A 127 -10.61 4.68 5.15
C ASN A 127 -11.57 5.87 5.37
N LYS A 128 -12.88 5.59 5.52
CA LYS A 128 -13.89 6.64 5.77
C LYS A 128 -13.69 7.37 7.10
N ALA A 129 -13.02 6.75 8.07
CA ALA A 129 -12.61 7.40 9.31
C ALA A 129 -11.36 8.29 9.15
N ARG A 130 -10.82 8.43 7.92
CA ARG A 130 -9.60 9.14 7.56
C ARG A 130 -8.33 8.58 8.22
N LEU A 131 -8.37 7.32 8.62
CA LEU A 131 -7.24 6.61 9.20
C LEU A 131 -6.54 5.80 8.12
N THR A 132 -5.21 5.76 8.19
CA THR A 132 -4.35 4.88 7.40
C THR A 132 -4.17 3.53 8.11
N PRO A 133 -3.74 2.47 7.41
CA PRO A 133 -3.38 1.19 8.04
C PRO A 133 -2.39 1.36 9.19
N TYR A 134 -1.34 2.17 9.00
CA TYR A 134 -0.33 2.47 10.04
C TYR A 134 -0.94 3.05 11.33
N GLN A 135 -1.96 3.90 11.20
CA GLN A 135 -2.63 4.53 12.34
C GLN A 135 -3.54 3.55 13.10
N LEU A 136 -3.95 2.45 12.48
CA LEU A 136 -4.75 1.41 13.14
C LEU A 136 -3.90 0.42 13.93
N VAL A 137 -2.58 0.35 13.70
CA VAL A 137 -1.71 -0.61 14.39
C VAL A 137 -1.68 -0.34 15.90
N ASP A 138 -1.85 -1.39 16.71
CA ASP A 138 -1.69 -1.34 18.16
C ASP A 138 -0.33 -0.69 18.53
N PRO A 139 -0.31 0.40 19.33
CA PRO A 139 0.93 1.05 19.76
C PRO A 139 1.93 0.14 20.47
N THR A 140 1.46 -0.97 21.06
CA THR A 140 2.31 -1.96 21.74
C THR A 140 2.97 -2.94 20.76
N ASN A 141 2.46 -3.08 19.53
CA ASN A 141 3.09 -3.86 18.47
C ASN A 141 4.10 -3.00 17.70
N LYS A 142 5.25 -2.74 18.35
CA LYS A 142 6.32 -1.93 17.76
C LYS A 142 6.88 -2.54 16.47
N GLU A 143 6.97 -3.86 16.42
CA GLU A 143 7.49 -4.60 15.26
C GLU A 143 6.68 -4.30 13.99
N LEU A 144 5.34 -4.36 14.07
CA LEU A 144 4.48 -4.06 12.92
C LEU A 144 4.59 -2.60 12.48
N ARG A 145 4.71 -1.68 13.43
CA ARG A 145 4.90 -0.25 13.12
C ARG A 145 6.22 -0.03 12.39
N ASP A 146 7.30 -0.62 12.89
CA ASP A 146 8.62 -0.52 12.29
C ASP A 146 8.63 -1.14 10.89
N LEU A 147 7.92 -2.26 10.70
CA LEU A 147 7.78 -2.94 9.40
C LEU A 147 7.11 -2.03 8.37
N ILE A 148 5.92 -1.51 8.67
CA ILE A 148 5.19 -0.60 7.77
C ILE A 148 6.03 0.65 7.47
N GLN A 149 6.68 1.21 8.49
CA GLN A 149 7.48 2.42 8.32
C GLN A 149 8.72 2.17 7.43
N LYS A 150 9.41 1.03 7.61
CA LYS A 150 10.52 0.62 6.72
C LYS A 150 10.06 0.47 5.29
N HIS A 151 8.91 -0.16 5.07
CA HIS A 151 8.33 -0.31 3.74
C HIS A 151 8.00 1.05 3.10
N GLU A 152 7.43 1.98 3.87
CA GLU A 152 7.15 3.34 3.39
C GLU A 152 8.40 4.12 2.99
N TYR A 153 9.50 3.97 3.74
CA TYR A 153 10.79 4.56 3.39
C TYR A 153 11.36 3.93 2.12
N ALA A 154 11.31 2.60 1.99
CA ALA A 154 11.77 1.90 0.79
C ALA A 154 10.99 2.35 -0.45
N ASN A 155 9.66 2.48 -0.36
CA ASN A 155 8.82 2.88 -1.48
C ASN A 155 9.00 4.36 -1.87
N GLN A 156 9.30 5.25 -0.91
CA GLN A 156 9.63 6.64 -1.21
C GLN A 156 10.96 6.75 -1.96
N ASN A 157 11.96 5.98 -1.55
CA ASN A 157 13.29 6.02 -2.16
C ASN A 157 13.32 5.32 -3.53
N ALA A 158 12.45 4.34 -3.76
CA ALA A 158 12.30 3.71 -5.07
C ALA A 158 11.81 4.69 -6.15
N GLY A 159 11.06 5.74 -5.78
CA GLY A 159 10.57 6.77 -6.67
C GLY A 159 11.56 7.89 -7.02
N ASP A 160 12.75 7.92 -6.39
CA ASP A 160 13.73 9.02 -6.50
C ASP A 160 15.00 8.64 -7.31
N PHE A 161 14.90 7.64 -8.19
CA PHE A 161 15.93 7.41 -9.21
C PHE A 161 15.64 8.27 -10.45
N ILE A 162 16.05 9.53 -10.41
CA ILE A 162 16.27 10.31 -11.64
C ILE A 162 17.47 9.66 -12.34
N ASN A 163 17.20 8.95 -13.43
CA ASN A 163 18.25 8.52 -14.35
C ASN A 163 18.87 9.78 -14.99
N VAL A 164 19.94 10.29 -14.39
CA VAL A 164 20.80 11.29 -15.03
C VAL A 164 21.64 10.57 -16.09
N ASP A 165 20.97 10.08 -17.13
CA ASP A 165 21.69 9.65 -18.33
C ASP A 165 22.23 10.91 -19.01
N SER A 166 23.55 11.02 -18.94
CA SER A 166 24.32 12.00 -19.67
C SER A 166 24.28 11.67 -21.16
N SER A 167 23.39 12.32 -21.91
CA SER A 167 23.51 12.40 -23.36
C SER A 167 23.12 13.79 -23.89
N ALA A 168 24.05 14.34 -24.67
CA ALA A 168 24.10 15.72 -25.11
C ALA A 168 23.10 16.07 -26.25
N ALA A 169 22.80 17.38 -26.32
CA ALA A 169 22.39 18.17 -27.48
C ALA A 169 20.94 18.08 -27.99
N GLY A 170 20.24 19.23 -27.94
CA GLY A 170 19.03 19.49 -28.73
C GLY A 170 18.21 20.66 -28.20
N ALA A 171 18.43 21.85 -28.73
CA ALA A 171 17.70 23.08 -28.40
C ALA A 171 16.20 23.01 -28.74
N GLY A 172 15.35 23.58 -27.87
CA GLY A 172 13.92 23.74 -28.12
C GLY A 172 13.24 24.55 -27.02
N GLN A 173 13.22 25.87 -27.18
CA GLN A 173 12.60 26.87 -26.31
C GLN A 173 11.08 26.63 -26.12
N GLY A 174 10.63 26.63 -24.87
CA GLY A 174 9.22 26.66 -24.48
C GLY A 174 9.11 27.10 -23.03
N GLY A 175 9.21 28.42 -22.80
CA GLY A 175 9.22 29.03 -21.48
C GLY A 175 7.89 28.88 -20.75
N ALA A 176 7.94 28.25 -19.57
CA ALA A 176 7.01 28.50 -18.48
C ALA A 176 7.83 29.17 -17.37
N VAL A 177 7.62 30.47 -17.23
CA VAL A 177 8.19 31.31 -16.18
C VAL A 177 7.65 30.83 -14.84
N LEU A 178 8.51 30.18 -14.04
CA LEU A 178 8.32 30.08 -12.61
C LEU A 178 8.63 31.45 -12.04
N ASP A 179 7.59 32.12 -11.55
CA ASP A 179 7.66 33.33 -10.74
C ASP A 179 8.37 32.96 -9.43
N VAL A 180 9.69 33.11 -9.42
CA VAL A 180 10.49 33.07 -8.19
C VAL A 180 10.40 34.47 -7.61
N PRO A 181 9.79 34.68 -6.43
CA PRO A 181 9.90 35.98 -5.78
C PRO A 181 11.38 36.25 -5.52
N ASP A 182 11.81 37.43 -5.98
CA ASP A 182 13.12 38.03 -5.71
C ASP A 182 13.25 38.26 -4.20
N GLU A 183 13.62 37.22 -3.47
CA GLU A 183 14.08 37.36 -2.09
C GLU A 183 15.50 37.92 -2.18
N SER A 184 15.60 39.24 -2.01
CA SER A 184 16.85 39.94 -1.80
C SER A 184 17.60 39.27 -0.63
N ASP A 185 18.67 38.57 -0.97
CA ASP A 185 19.61 37.80 -0.12
C ASP A 185 20.46 38.71 0.81
N ASP A 186 19.88 39.80 1.33
CA ASP A 186 20.55 40.81 2.17
C ASP A 186 20.32 40.61 3.69
N ASP A 187 19.38 39.76 4.09
CA ASP A 187 18.98 39.52 5.50
C ASP A 187 19.24 38.08 6.00
N ALA A 188 20.17 37.33 5.40
CA ALA A 188 20.59 36.05 5.95
C ALA A 188 21.41 36.25 7.24
N GLU A 189 20.83 36.00 8.42
CA GLU A 189 21.57 36.02 9.69
C GLU A 189 22.52 34.80 9.79
N PHE A 190 23.80 35.07 10.06
CA PHE A 190 24.84 34.05 10.16
C PHE A 190 24.60 33.12 11.37
N SER A 191 24.18 31.86 11.09
CA SER A 191 23.88 30.83 12.10
C SER A 191 25.09 29.97 12.51
N GLY A 192 26.31 30.31 12.08
CA GLY A 192 27.51 29.55 12.44
C GLY A 192 27.97 29.85 13.87
N SER A 193 28.28 28.79 14.62
CA SER A 193 28.82 28.90 15.99
C SER A 193 30.34 29.04 16.02
N ASP A 194 31.01 28.99 14.87
CA ASP A 194 32.46 28.97 14.74
C ASP A 194 33.03 30.30 14.20
N GLU A 195 34.13 30.77 14.76
CA GLU A 195 34.71 32.10 14.47
C GLU A 195 35.33 32.16 13.06
N GLU A 196 35.80 31.01 12.53
CA GLU A 196 36.43 30.92 11.22
C GLU A 196 35.40 31.03 10.08
N GLU A 197 34.23 30.42 10.26
CA GLU A 197 33.10 30.51 9.33
C GLU A 197 32.51 31.93 9.24
N ARG A 198 32.54 32.68 10.36
CA ARG A 198 32.05 34.08 10.40
C ARG A 198 32.91 34.99 9.52
N ALA A 199 34.23 34.81 9.59
CA ALA A 199 35.17 35.61 8.81
C ALA A 199 35.04 35.36 7.30
N GLU A 200 34.75 34.13 6.89
CA GLU A 200 34.49 33.81 5.48
C GLU A 200 33.16 34.37 4.99
N TRP A 201 32.12 34.30 5.82
CA TRP A 201 30.80 34.84 5.51
C TRP A 201 30.84 36.36 5.29
N GLU A 202 31.50 37.12 6.17
CA GLU A 202 31.63 38.57 6.02
C GLU A 202 32.42 38.97 4.76
N ARG A 203 33.48 38.22 4.43
CA ARG A 203 34.27 38.47 3.20
C ARG A 203 33.40 38.30 1.96
N ARG A 204 32.55 37.28 1.94
CA ARG A 204 31.65 36.96 0.82
C ARG A 204 30.55 38.01 0.67
N ARG A 205 29.98 38.48 1.79
CA ARG A 205 28.97 39.54 1.81
C ARG A 205 29.54 40.87 1.30
N LYS A 206 30.74 41.24 1.75
CA LYS A 206 31.39 42.48 1.32
C LYS A 206 31.75 42.50 -0.18
N ALA A 207 32.05 41.33 -0.76
CA ALA A 207 32.30 41.19 -2.19
C ALA A 207 31.01 41.32 -3.03
N LYS A 208 29.85 40.93 -2.50
CA LYS A 208 28.55 41.09 -3.16
C LYS A 208 28.05 42.54 -3.12
N GLN A 209 28.27 43.28 -2.04
CA GLN A 209 27.81 44.68 -1.91
C GLN A 209 28.62 45.71 -2.72
N GLY A 210 29.71 45.29 -3.36
CA GLY A 210 30.60 46.17 -4.13
C GLY A 210 30.43 46.11 -5.66
N LYS A 211 29.34 45.52 -6.17
CA LYS A 211 29.10 45.36 -7.61
C LYS A 211 27.74 45.89 -8.04
#